data_AF-V7IUC2-F1
#
_entry.id   AF-V7IUC2-F1
#
_cell.length_a   1.000
_cell.length_b   1.000
_cell.length_c   1.000
_cell.angle_alpha   90.00
_cell.angle_beta   90.00
_cell.angle_gamma   90.00
#
_symmetry.space_group_name_H-M   'P 1'
#
loop_
_entity.id
_entity.type
_entity.pdbx_description
1 polymer ?
#
loop_
_entity_poly.entity_id
_entity_poly.type
_entity_poly.pdbx_seq_one_letter_code
_entity_poly.pdbx_strand_id
1 'polypeptide(L)'
;MRKCDGCLDRLENNLRPICVDSCPQRALDFGPVDELRAKYGTENQIAPLPSASFTHPNLIIKPHPKARPTGDTEGAIMNIREVRHA
;
A
#
# COMPACT_ATOMS: atom_id res chain seq x y z
N MET A 1 -17.65 -4.44 11.48
CA MET A 1 -16.76 -3.70 10.56
C MET A 1 -15.76 -4.69 9.98
N ARG A 2 -15.56 -4.75 8.66
CA ARG A 2 -14.64 -5.69 7.99
C ARG A 2 -13.56 -4.90 7.26
N LYS A 3 -12.30 -5.32 7.39
CA LYS A 3 -11.13 -4.72 6.73
C LYS A 3 -10.14 -5.83 6.34
N CYS A 4 -9.08 -5.47 5.63
CA CYS A 4 -7.96 -6.37 5.35
C CYS A 4 -7.37 -6.90 6.67
N ASP A 5 -7.14 -8.21 6.73
CA ASP A 5 -6.55 -8.95 7.84
C ASP A 5 -5.19 -9.57 7.48
N GLY A 6 -4.67 -9.29 6.28
CA GLY A 6 -3.43 -9.88 5.78
C GLY A 6 -3.57 -11.34 5.34
N CYS A 7 -4.78 -11.84 5.10
CA CYS A 7 -5.06 -13.26 4.82
C CYS A 7 -4.55 -14.17 5.95
N LEU A 8 -4.92 -13.87 7.19
CA LEU A 8 -4.46 -14.59 8.38
C LEU A 8 -4.65 -16.12 8.26
N ASP A 9 -5.81 -16.55 7.76
CA ASP A 9 -6.14 -17.95 7.51
C ASP A 9 -5.13 -18.63 6.56
N ARG A 10 -4.68 -17.93 5.52
CA ARG A 10 -3.68 -18.44 4.58
C ARG A 10 -2.30 -18.50 5.23
N LEU A 11 -1.92 -17.48 5.98
CA LEU A 11 -0.64 -17.42 6.68
C LEU A 11 -0.50 -18.55 7.69
N GLU A 12 -1.55 -18.88 8.44
CA GLU A 12 -1.59 -20.02 9.37
C GLU A 12 -1.37 -21.37 8.66
N ASN A 13 -1.73 -21.46 7.38
CA ASN A 13 -1.50 -22.62 6.52
C ASN A 13 -0.20 -22.53 5.71
N ASN A 14 0.71 -21.62 6.06
CA ASN A 14 1.97 -21.36 5.33
C ASN A 14 1.77 -20.98 3.84
N LEU A 15 0.62 -20.40 3.51
CA LEU A 15 0.32 -19.84 2.19
C LEU A 15 0.54 -18.32 2.22
N ARG A 16 0.88 -17.73 1.07
CA ARG A 16 1.00 -16.27 0.97
C ARG A 16 -0.37 -15.62 0.86
N PRO A 17 -0.50 -14.30 1.12
CA PRO A 17 -1.75 -13.60 0.90
C PRO A 17 -2.21 -13.68 -0.54
N ILE A 18 -3.53 -13.79 -0.75
CA ILE A 18 -4.09 -14.07 -2.07
C ILE A 18 -3.78 -12.99 -3.10
N CYS A 19 -3.68 -11.73 -2.68
CA CYS A 19 -3.31 -10.63 -3.58
C CYS A 19 -1.87 -10.74 -4.08
N VAL A 20 -0.98 -11.32 -3.27
CA VAL A 20 0.43 -11.52 -3.63
C VAL A 20 0.57 -12.72 -4.56
N ASP A 21 -0.07 -13.84 -4.23
CA ASP A 21 -0.07 -15.04 -5.08
C ASP A 21 -0.72 -14.79 -6.45
N SER A 22 -1.79 -13.99 -6.48
CA SER A 22 -2.51 -13.72 -7.72
C SER A 22 -1.87 -12.64 -8.59
N CYS A 23 -0.85 -11.91 -8.11
CA CYS A 23 -0.28 -10.79 -8.84
C CYS A 23 0.58 -11.28 -10.04
N PRO A 24 0.10 -11.15 -11.30
CA PRO A 24 0.86 -11.66 -12.45
C PRO A 24 2.13 -10.84 -12.70
N GLN A 25 2.12 -9.57 -12.28
CA GLN A 25 3.25 -8.64 -12.43
C GLN A 25 4.32 -8.81 -11.34
N ARG A 26 4.06 -9.63 -10.31
CA ARG A 26 4.94 -9.76 -9.13
C ARG A 26 5.29 -8.41 -8.50
N ALA A 27 4.32 -7.49 -8.52
CA ALA A 27 4.47 -6.14 -7.99
C ALA A 27 4.21 -6.05 -6.47
N LEU A 28 3.57 -7.07 -5.91
CA LEU A 28 3.23 -7.15 -4.49
C LEU A 28 4.15 -8.16 -3.80
N ASP A 29 4.54 -7.85 -2.57
CA ASP A 29 5.27 -8.74 -1.69
C ASP A 29 4.72 -8.61 -0.26
N PHE A 30 4.92 -9.63 0.55
CA PHE A 30 4.41 -9.68 1.93
C PHE A 30 5.35 -10.49 2.81
N GLY A 31 5.61 -9.98 4.01
CA GLY A 31 6.53 -10.57 4.96
C GLY A 31 6.91 -9.59 6.08
N PRO A 32 7.91 -9.94 6.91
CA PRO A 32 8.44 -9.07 7.95
C PRO A 32 8.90 -7.71 7.38
N VAL A 33 8.46 -6.61 8.00
CA VAL A 33 8.66 -5.27 7.43
C VAL A 33 10.14 -4.89 7.33
N ASP A 34 10.98 -5.34 8.25
CA ASP A 34 12.41 -5.00 8.24
C ASP A 34 13.15 -5.65 7.07
N GLU A 35 12.79 -6.89 6.74
CA GLU A 35 13.31 -7.60 5.55
C GLU A 35 12.87 -6.91 4.26
N LEU A 36 11.59 -6.52 4.19
CA LEU A 36 11.06 -5.81 3.03
C LEU A 36 11.70 -4.42 2.87
N ARG A 37 11.96 -3.71 3.97
CA ARG A 37 12.66 -2.42 3.95
C ARG A 37 14.10 -2.54 3.48
N ALA A 38 14.81 -3.58 3.91
CA ALA A 38 16.15 -3.86 3.42
C ALA A 38 16.17 -4.15 1.91
N LYS A 39 15.14 -4.85 1.41
CA LYS A 39 15.04 -5.24 -0.01
C LYS A 39 14.55 -4.12 -0.93
N TYR A 40 13.59 -3.32 -0.49
CA TYR A 40 12.85 -2.39 -1.36
C TYR A 40 12.99 -0.92 -0.96
N GLY A 41 13.59 -0.61 0.19
CA GLY A 41 13.66 0.73 0.76
C GLY A 41 12.49 1.03 1.70
N THR A 42 12.42 2.29 2.15
CA THR A 42 11.53 2.70 3.24
C THR A 42 10.43 3.67 2.83
N GLU A 43 10.32 4.00 1.54
CA GLU A 43 9.37 5.00 1.04
C GLU A 43 7.92 4.54 1.28
N ASN A 44 7.12 5.40 1.90
CA ASN A 44 5.72 5.16 2.22
C ASN A 44 4.89 6.45 2.31
N GLN A 45 5.41 7.57 1.78
CA GLN A 45 4.83 8.91 1.84
C GLN A 45 4.65 9.49 0.43
N ILE A 46 3.68 8.96 -0.30
CA ILE A 46 3.26 9.48 -1.61
C ILE A 46 1.84 10.05 -1.57
N ALA A 47 1.56 11.09 -2.34
CA ALA A 47 0.20 11.60 -2.49
C ALA A 47 -0.72 10.53 -3.13
N PRO A 48 -1.97 10.41 -2.68
CA PRO A 48 -2.67 11.26 -1.70
C PRO A 48 -2.60 10.74 -0.24
N LEU A 49 -1.71 9.80 0.08
CA LEU A 49 -1.64 9.25 1.44
C LEU A 49 -1.21 10.32 2.45
N PRO A 50 -1.77 10.30 3.68
CA PRO A 50 -1.34 11.19 4.75
C PRO A 50 0.08 10.85 5.23
N SER A 51 0.66 11.71 6.07
CA SER A 51 1.99 11.47 6.63
C SER A 51 2.06 10.12 7.36
N ALA A 52 3.11 9.34 7.09
CA ALA A 52 3.38 8.11 7.80
C ALA A 52 3.50 8.28 9.33
N SER A 53 3.81 9.49 9.83
CA SER A 53 3.88 9.80 11.27
C SER A 53 2.56 9.65 12.02
N PHE A 54 1.40 9.64 11.32
CA PHE A 54 0.10 9.50 11.97
C PHE A 54 -0.12 8.08 12.51
N THR A 55 0.29 7.05 11.75
CA THR A 55 -0.04 5.65 12.07
C THR A 55 1.15 4.70 12.00
N HIS A 56 2.31 5.16 11.53
CA HIS A 56 3.52 4.36 11.35
C HIS A 56 3.24 3.07 10.54
N PRO A 57 2.74 3.18 9.29
CA PRO A 57 2.24 2.03 8.55
C PRO A 57 3.37 1.07 8.17
N ASN A 58 3.07 -0.23 8.24
CA ASN A 58 3.89 -1.30 7.65
C ASN A 58 3.57 -1.42 6.16
N LEU A 59 3.90 -0.36 5.41
CA LEU A 59 3.73 -0.25 3.98
C LEU A 59 5.03 0.27 3.39
N ILE A 60 5.39 -0.25 2.21
CA ILE A 60 6.47 0.26 1.38
C ILE A 60 5.91 0.40 -0.02
N ILE A 61 6.22 1.52 -0.67
CA ILE A 61 5.80 1.81 -2.02
C ILE A 61 7.06 2.13 -2.80
N LYS A 62 7.28 1.43 -3.92
CA LYS A 62 8.22 1.88 -4.94
C LYS A 62 7.50 2.88 -5.84
N PRO A 63 7.73 4.19 -5.69
CA PRO A 63 6.99 5.19 -6.45
C PRO A 63 7.29 5.06 -7.94
N HIS A 64 6.28 5.31 -8.76
CA HIS A 64 6.50 5.62 -10.18
C HIS A 64 7.33 6.92 -10.28
N PRO A 65 8.18 7.12 -11.30
CA PRO A 65 8.99 8.34 -11.45
C PRO A 65 8.22 9.67 -11.47
N LYS A 66 6.89 9.62 -11.72
CA LYS A 66 5.98 10.77 -11.71
C LYS A 66 5.10 10.84 -10.44
N ALA A 67 5.31 9.98 -9.47
CA ALA A 67 4.60 10.05 -8.20
C ALA A 67 4.94 11.37 -7.48
N ARG A 68 3.97 11.92 -6.76
CA ARG A 68 4.11 13.15 -6.00
C ARG A 68 4.24 12.81 -4.51
N PRO A 69 4.99 13.60 -3.72
CA PRO A 69 5.12 13.35 -2.28
C PRO A 69 3.80 13.63 -1.55
N THR A 70 3.62 13.04 -0.37
CA THR A 70 2.51 13.37 0.54
C THR A 70 2.37 14.88 0.73
N GLY A 71 1.14 15.39 0.69
CA GLY A 71 0.82 16.82 0.84
C GLY A 71 0.68 17.58 -0.48
N ASP A 72 1.06 16.97 -1.62
CA ASP A 72 0.76 17.53 -2.94
C ASP A 72 -0.76 17.58 -3.20
N THR A 73 -1.26 18.74 -3.62
CA THR A 73 -2.69 19.01 -3.85
C THR A 73 -3.02 19.29 -5.32
N GLU A 74 -2.10 19.01 -6.26
CA GLU A 74 -2.34 19.24 -7.69
C GLU A 74 -3.29 18.19 -8.30
N GLY A 75 -3.52 17.09 -7.58
CA GLY A 75 -4.47 16.04 -7.99
C GLY A 75 -5.93 16.49 -7.93
N ALA A 76 -6.76 15.96 -8.84
CA ALA A 76 -8.19 16.24 -8.90
C ALA A 76 -9.01 14.95 -8.97
N ILE A 77 -10.24 14.98 -8.43
CA ILE A 77 -11.19 13.88 -8.55
C ILE A 77 -11.69 13.82 -10.00
N MET A 78 -11.27 12.78 -10.74
CA MET A 78 -11.65 12.62 -12.15
C MET A 78 -13.06 12.06 -12.34
N ASN A 79 -13.61 11.39 -11.33
CA ASN A 79 -14.97 10.82 -11.38
C ASN A 79 -15.76 11.17 -10.11
N ILE A 80 -16.33 12.36 -10.08
CA ILE A 80 -17.08 12.86 -8.91
C ILE A 80 -18.29 11.99 -8.55
N ARG A 81 -18.86 11.25 -9.51
CA ARG A 81 -20.02 10.38 -9.27
C ARG A 81 -19.70 9.19 -8.36
N GLU A 82 -18.42 8.78 -8.31
CA GLU A 82 -17.97 7.70 -7.43
C GLU A 82 -17.65 8.17 -6.00
N VAL A 83 -17.46 9.47 -5.80
CA VAL A 83 -17.15 10.04 -4.49
C VAL A 83 -18.45 10.55 -3.86
N ARG A 84 -19.08 9.71 -3.06
CA ARG A 84 -20.43 9.97 -2.53
C ARG A 84 -20.53 11.14 -1.53
N HIS A 85 -19.41 11.72 -1.09
CA HIS A 85 -19.37 12.78 -0.06
C HIS A 85 -18.14 13.70 -0.21
N ALA A 86 -17.78 14.09 -1.44
CA ALA A 86 -16.69 15.04 -1.68
C ALA A 86 -17.01 16.44 -1.11
#